data_AF-A0A537PFE8-F1
#
_entry.id   AF-A0A537PFE8-F1
#
_cell.length_a   1.000
_cell.length_b   1.000
_cell.length_c   1.000
_cell.angle_alpha   90.00
_cell.angle_beta   90.00
_cell.angle_gamma   90.00
#
_symmetry.space_group_name_H-M   'P 1'
#
loop_
_entity.id
_entity.type
_entity.pdbx_description
1 polymer ?
#
loop_
_entity_poly.entity_id
_entity_poly.type
_entity_poly.pdbx_seq_one_letter_code
_entity_poly.pdbx_strand_id
1 'polypeptide(L)'
;DGIDQGNIEQFEIYKAMEHVNIYQVVTAQTAVARMQIDHKPFDNPAVRRAMKLATDPEKCLQIAHKGVGEAAEHHHVCRLHPDYKKLEPIGYKPDEAKRLLADAGFPDGLDIEINCKPSPTWEQVAVEAMAEQWKAAGIRARINVLPSAKFWEVWDKVPFGFTRTIQTSSSMNC
;
A
#
# COMPACT_ATOMS: atom_id res chain seq x y z
N ASP A 1 29.45 -9.54 14.82
CA ASP A 1 28.14 -8.93 15.07
C ASP A 1 27.33 -8.93 13.79
N GLY A 2 26.49 -9.96 13.62
CA GLY A 2 25.67 -10.13 12.42
C GLY A 2 24.42 -9.26 12.50
N ILE A 3 24.34 -8.23 11.67
CA ILE A 3 23.11 -7.45 11.50
C ILE A 3 22.21 -8.26 10.56
N ASP A 4 21.12 -8.79 11.10
CA ASP A 4 20.10 -9.49 10.29
C ASP A 4 18.87 -8.61 10.07
N GLN A 5 18.30 -8.65 8.87
CA GLN A 5 17.06 -7.95 8.56
C GLN A 5 15.88 -8.79 9.04
N GLY A 6 15.42 -8.53 10.27
CA GLY A 6 14.27 -9.22 10.84
C GLY A 6 12.99 -8.96 10.04
N ASN A 7 12.28 -10.03 9.67
CA ASN A 7 10.93 -9.93 9.11
C ASN A 7 9.91 -9.74 10.25
N ILE A 8 8.75 -9.15 9.95
CA ILE A 8 7.72 -8.79 10.93
C ILE A 8 7.16 -10.04 11.66
N GLU A 9 7.15 -11.17 10.97
CA GLU A 9 6.74 -12.47 11.54
C GLU A 9 7.68 -12.93 12.66
N GLN A 10 8.97 -12.59 12.57
CA GLN A 10 10.00 -12.94 13.55
C GLN A 10 10.16 -11.87 14.63
N PHE A 11 9.50 -10.72 14.49
CA PHE A 11 9.65 -9.59 15.40
C PHE A 11 9.33 -9.95 16.86
N GLU A 12 8.24 -10.70 17.09
CA GLU A 12 7.87 -11.16 18.45
C GLU A 12 8.85 -12.20 19.00
N ILE A 13 9.43 -13.03 18.12
CA ILE A 13 10.42 -14.04 18.51
C ILE A 13 11.71 -13.34 18.95
N TYR A 14 12.17 -12.35 18.20
CA TYR A 14 13.35 -11.57 18.56
C TYR A 14 13.13 -10.75 19.83
N LYS A 15 11.91 -10.25 20.07
CA LYS A 15 11.56 -9.52 21.29
C LYS A 15 11.56 -10.40 22.54
N ALA A 16 11.29 -11.70 22.37
CA ALA A 16 11.34 -12.67 23.46
C ALA A 16 12.77 -13.12 23.82
N MET A 17 13.77 -12.82 23.00
CA MET A 17 15.16 -13.20 23.23
C MET A 17 15.90 -12.10 24.02
N GLU A 18 16.27 -12.38 25.27
CA GLU A 18 16.97 -11.40 26.15
C GLU A 18 18.33 -10.93 25.64
N HIS A 19 18.95 -11.67 24.71
CA HIS A 19 20.30 -11.39 24.19
C HIS A 19 20.30 -10.67 22.83
N VAL A 20 19.14 -10.23 22.33
CA VAL A 20 19.02 -9.55 21.02
C VAL A 20 18.64 -8.08 21.23
N ASN A 21 19.49 -7.17 20.76
CA ASN A 21 19.19 -5.75 20.71
C ASN A 21 18.44 -5.40 19.42
N ILE A 22 17.18 -5.02 19.54
CA ILE A 22 16.32 -4.65 18.41
C ILE A 22 16.45 -3.15 18.14
N TYR A 23 16.94 -2.81 16.94
CA TYR A 23 16.93 -1.44 16.44
C TYR A 23 15.82 -1.27 15.41
N GLN A 24 14.87 -0.39 15.67
CA GLN A 24 13.86 0.00 14.69
C GLN A 24 14.32 1.24 13.95
N VAL A 25 14.44 1.15 12.63
CA VAL A 25 14.79 2.27 11.76
C VAL A 25 13.68 2.43 10.73
N VAL A 26 13.17 3.65 10.58
CA VAL A 26 12.22 3.97 9.51
C VAL A 26 12.95 3.81 8.18
N THR A 27 12.54 2.82 7.40
CA THR A 27 13.15 2.56 6.09
C THR A 27 12.53 3.46 5.04
N ALA A 28 13.26 3.71 3.96
CA ALA A 28 12.73 4.40 2.78
C ALA A 28 11.80 3.50 1.92
N GLN A 29 11.31 2.38 2.47
CA GLN A 29 10.40 1.48 1.78
C GLN A 29 8.96 2.02 1.88
N THR A 30 8.33 2.24 0.74
CA THR A 30 6.95 2.69 0.64
C THR A 30 6.14 1.63 -0.10
N ALA A 31 5.04 1.18 0.51
CA ALA A 31 4.06 0.33 -0.12
C ALA A 31 3.10 1.18 -0.97
N VAL A 32 2.89 0.79 -2.21
CA VAL A 32 2.17 1.59 -3.20
C VAL A 32 1.17 0.74 -3.98
N ALA A 33 -0.10 1.08 -3.87
CA ALA A 33 -1.14 0.63 -4.79
C ALA A 33 -1.13 1.53 -6.05
N ARG A 34 -0.57 1.05 -7.14
CA ARG A 34 -0.38 1.79 -8.40
C ARG A 34 -1.59 1.60 -9.31
N MET A 35 -2.36 2.67 -9.48
CA MET A 35 -3.46 2.76 -10.46
C MET A 35 -2.93 3.38 -11.75
N GLN A 36 -3.11 2.71 -12.89
CA GLN A 36 -2.74 3.26 -14.19
C GLN A 36 -3.83 4.18 -14.73
N ILE A 37 -3.47 5.42 -15.07
CA ILE A 37 -4.42 6.43 -15.57
C ILE A 37 -4.95 6.12 -16.97
N ASP A 38 -4.25 5.29 -17.75
CA ASP A 38 -4.62 4.95 -19.13
C ASP A 38 -5.70 3.87 -19.21
N HIS A 39 -6.06 3.26 -18.07
CA HIS A 39 -7.05 2.20 -17.99
C HIS A 39 -8.29 2.65 -17.22
N LYS A 40 -9.46 2.47 -17.82
CA LYS A 40 -10.74 2.57 -17.12
C LYS A 40 -10.79 1.54 -15.98
N PRO A 41 -11.33 1.87 -14.80
CA PRO A 41 -12.00 3.12 -14.39
C PRO A 41 -11.05 4.18 -13.77
N PHE A 42 -9.74 3.92 -13.78
CA PHE A 42 -8.75 4.76 -13.11
C PHE A 42 -8.36 6.01 -13.90
N ASP A 43 -8.85 6.16 -15.13
CA ASP A 43 -8.79 7.38 -15.94
C ASP A 43 -9.48 8.56 -15.23
N ASN A 44 -10.60 8.28 -14.55
CA ASN A 44 -11.34 9.30 -13.82
C ASN A 44 -10.64 9.70 -12.49
N PRO A 45 -10.27 10.99 -12.30
CA PRO A 45 -9.67 11.46 -11.05
C PRO A 45 -10.59 11.29 -9.83
N ALA A 46 -11.91 11.30 -10.00
CA ALA A 46 -12.87 11.07 -8.93
C ALA A 46 -12.78 9.64 -8.39
N VAL A 47 -12.60 8.64 -9.25
CA VAL A 47 -12.42 7.23 -8.85
C VAL A 47 -11.13 7.09 -8.03
N ARG A 48 -10.02 7.68 -8.50
CA ARG A 48 -8.74 7.66 -7.77
C ARG A 48 -8.85 8.35 -6.40
N ARG A 49 -9.61 9.45 -6.32
CA ARG A 49 -9.85 10.16 -5.05
C ARG A 49 -10.75 9.34 -4.11
N ALA A 50 -11.80 8.72 -4.63
CA ALA A 50 -12.68 7.84 -3.86
C ALA A 50 -11.90 6.67 -3.25
N MET A 51 -11.01 6.04 -4.02
CA MET A 51 -10.16 4.96 -3.50
C MET A 51 -9.23 5.41 -2.38
N LYS A 52 -8.66 6.63 -2.47
CA LYS A 52 -7.85 7.20 -1.37
C LYS A 52 -8.68 7.42 -0.10
N LEU A 53 -9.89 7.98 -0.24
CA LEU A 53 -10.82 8.20 0.89
C LEU A 53 -11.33 6.89 1.50
N ALA A 54 -11.42 5.83 0.69
CA ALA A 54 -11.84 4.50 1.11
C ALA A 54 -10.70 3.66 1.71
N THR A 55 -9.50 4.23 1.91
CA THR A 55 -8.37 3.52 2.52
C THR A 55 -7.89 4.26 3.77
N ASP A 56 -7.82 3.52 4.87
CA ASP A 56 -7.22 3.93 6.13
C ASP A 56 -5.78 3.40 6.21
N PRO A 57 -4.77 4.27 6.03
CA PRO A 57 -3.38 3.86 6.05
C PRO A 57 -2.91 3.39 7.44
N GLU A 58 -3.47 3.92 8.53
CA GLU A 58 -3.11 3.49 9.90
C GLU A 58 -3.58 2.07 10.15
N LYS A 59 -4.84 1.78 9.79
CA LYS A 59 -5.41 0.44 9.96
C LYS A 59 -4.72 -0.58 9.06
N CYS A 60 -4.36 -0.21 7.83
CA CYS A 60 -3.55 -1.06 6.96
C CYS A 60 -2.17 -1.36 7.54
N LEU A 61 -1.50 -0.36 8.15
CA LEU A 61 -0.22 -0.56 8.83
C LEU A 61 -0.36 -1.51 10.03
N GLN A 62 -1.41 -1.36 10.83
CA GLN A 62 -1.67 -2.24 11.97
C GLN A 62 -1.90 -3.69 11.52
N ILE A 63 -2.67 -3.91 10.46
CA ILE A 63 -2.98 -5.26 9.97
C ILE A 63 -1.76 -5.90 9.28
N ALA A 64 -1.09 -5.19 8.39
CA ALA A 64 0.00 -5.75 7.58
C ALA A 64 1.34 -5.80 8.31
N HIS A 65 1.64 -4.78 9.13
CA HIS A 65 2.94 -4.59 9.77
C HIS A 65 2.88 -4.65 11.31
N LYS A 66 1.73 -5.00 11.91
CA LYS A 66 1.55 -5.02 13.37
C LYS A 66 1.90 -3.67 14.04
N GLY A 67 1.70 -2.56 13.32
CA GLY A 67 2.03 -1.22 13.80
C GLY A 67 3.52 -0.86 13.75
N VAL A 68 4.37 -1.72 13.18
CA VAL A 68 5.81 -1.45 13.01
C VAL A 68 6.03 -0.70 11.70
N GLY A 69 6.08 0.63 11.78
CA GLY A 69 6.35 1.51 10.64
C GLY A 69 5.68 2.88 10.80
N GLU A 70 5.64 3.64 9.70
CA GLU A 70 4.89 4.90 9.63
C GLU A 70 3.67 4.74 8.73
N ALA A 71 2.56 5.37 9.10
CA ALA A 71 1.35 5.37 8.28
C ALA A 71 1.61 6.10 6.95
N ALA A 72 1.12 5.54 5.85
CA ALA A 72 1.33 6.12 4.53
C ALA A 72 0.53 7.42 4.35
N GLU A 73 1.20 8.53 4.04
CA GLU A 73 0.57 9.83 3.76
C GLU A 73 0.09 9.96 2.29
N HIS A 74 -0.17 8.83 1.62
CA HIS A 74 -0.58 8.72 0.20
C HIS A 74 0.37 9.41 -0.82
N HIS A 75 1.61 9.68 -0.44
CA HIS A 75 2.67 10.11 -1.34
C HIS A 75 3.83 9.11 -1.37
N HIS A 76 4.59 9.10 -2.46
CA HIS A 76 5.73 8.21 -2.61
C HIS A 76 6.93 8.58 -1.73
N VAL A 77 6.95 9.80 -1.17
CA VAL A 77 8.12 10.41 -0.54
C VAL A 77 8.21 10.02 0.93
N CYS A 78 9.20 9.23 1.34
CA CYS A 78 9.45 8.96 2.75
C CYS A 78 9.87 10.25 3.48
N ARG A 79 9.58 10.36 4.78
CA ARG A 79 10.01 11.48 5.64
C ARG A 79 11.53 11.72 5.63
N LEU A 80 12.30 10.69 5.35
CA LEU A 80 13.76 10.77 5.24
C LEU A 80 14.22 11.55 4.00
N HIS A 81 13.35 11.79 3.02
CA HIS A 81 13.70 12.45 1.79
C HIS A 81 13.77 13.98 1.99
N PRO A 82 14.78 14.68 1.45
CA PRO A 82 14.93 16.13 1.61
C PRO A 82 13.74 16.93 1.06
N ASP A 83 13.05 16.40 0.04
CA ASP A 83 11.86 17.02 -0.55
C ASP A 83 10.53 16.63 0.14
N TYR A 84 10.59 16.04 1.34
CA TYR A 84 9.38 15.68 2.08
C TYR A 84 8.56 16.92 2.44
N LYS A 85 7.29 16.91 2.01
CA LYS A 85 6.29 17.91 2.40
C LYS A 85 5.14 17.20 3.09
N LYS A 86 4.96 17.47 4.38
CA LYS A 86 3.83 16.97 5.15
C LYS A 86 2.52 17.41 4.48
N LEU A 87 1.74 16.43 4.04
CA LEU A 87 0.39 16.65 3.54
C LEU A 87 -0.60 16.34 4.68
N GLU A 88 -1.70 17.10 4.73
CA GLU A 88 -2.78 16.79 5.66
C GLU A 88 -3.37 15.42 5.32
N PRO A 89 -3.54 14.53 6.32
CA PRO A 89 -4.12 13.23 6.09
C PRO A 89 -5.53 13.39 5.55
N ILE A 90 -5.81 12.75 4.41
CA ILE A 90 -7.09 12.85 3.69
C ILE A 90 -8.24 12.29 4.54
N GLY A 91 -7.91 11.40 5.50
CA GLY A 91 -8.84 10.77 6.43
C GLY A 91 -9.65 9.65 5.78
N TYR A 92 -9.99 8.64 6.58
CA TYR A 92 -10.84 7.54 6.13
C TYR A 92 -12.31 7.97 6.11
N LYS A 93 -12.89 8.09 4.92
CA LYS A 93 -14.27 8.56 4.68
C LYS A 93 -14.94 7.71 3.60
N PRO A 94 -15.33 6.46 3.90
CA PRO A 94 -15.94 5.55 2.92
C PRO A 94 -17.27 6.08 2.37
N ASP A 95 -18.04 6.83 3.14
CA ASP A 95 -19.30 7.44 2.68
C ASP A 95 -19.08 8.52 1.61
N GLU A 96 -18.05 9.35 1.79
CA GLU A 96 -17.66 10.36 0.80
C GLU A 96 -17.12 9.68 -0.47
N ALA A 97 -16.34 8.61 -0.31
CA ALA A 97 -15.87 7.79 -1.42
C ALA A 97 -17.04 7.21 -2.24
N LYS A 98 -18.07 6.66 -1.59
CA LYS A 98 -19.26 6.12 -2.26
C LYS A 98 -20.01 7.19 -3.06
N ARG A 99 -20.15 8.40 -2.50
CA ARG A 99 -20.76 9.53 -3.21
C ARG A 99 -19.96 9.94 -4.45
N LEU A 100 -18.64 10.04 -4.32
CA LEU A 100 -17.76 10.36 -5.44
C LEU A 100 -17.81 9.30 -6.55
N LEU A 101 -17.96 8.01 -6.21
CA LEU A 101 -18.13 6.95 -7.18
C LEU A 101 -19.48 7.05 -7.90
N ALA A 102 -20.56 7.35 -7.17
CA ALA A 102 -21.88 7.58 -7.77
C ALA A 102 -21.84 8.77 -8.75
N ASP A 103 -21.23 9.89 -8.36
CA ASP A 103 -21.05 11.08 -9.20
C ASP A 103 -20.15 10.79 -10.42
N ALA A 104 -19.20 9.87 -10.28
CA ALA A 104 -18.33 9.41 -11.36
C ALA A 104 -19.00 8.42 -12.34
N GLY A 105 -20.27 8.06 -12.12
CA GLY A 105 -21.04 7.14 -12.97
C GLY A 105 -21.05 5.69 -12.48
N PHE A 106 -20.65 5.41 -11.25
CA PHE A 106 -20.64 4.07 -10.63
C PHE A 106 -21.54 3.99 -9.38
N PRO A 107 -22.87 4.22 -9.51
CA PRO A 107 -23.80 4.20 -8.38
C PRO A 107 -23.94 2.81 -7.72
N ASP A 108 -23.78 1.74 -8.49
CA ASP A 108 -23.90 0.34 -8.04
C ASP A 108 -22.57 -0.25 -7.51
N GLY A 109 -21.57 0.62 -7.36
CA GLY A 109 -20.23 0.24 -6.97
C GLY A 109 -19.32 -0.08 -8.16
N LEU A 110 -18.08 -0.41 -7.85
CA LEU A 110 -17.02 -0.57 -8.83
C LEU A 110 -16.30 -1.90 -8.65
N ASP A 111 -16.25 -2.72 -9.70
CA ASP A 111 -15.43 -3.92 -9.72
C ASP A 111 -14.03 -3.57 -10.24
N ILE A 112 -13.01 -3.89 -9.46
CA ILE A 112 -11.60 -3.70 -9.84
C ILE A 112 -10.83 -4.99 -9.61
N GLU A 113 -9.73 -5.17 -10.32
CA GLU A 113 -8.78 -6.25 -10.08
C GLU A 113 -7.45 -5.65 -9.62
N ILE A 114 -6.95 -6.08 -8.46
CA ILE A 114 -5.63 -5.72 -7.95
C ILE A 114 -4.68 -6.89 -8.09
N ASN A 115 -3.55 -6.65 -8.75
CA ASN A 115 -2.49 -7.63 -8.89
C ASN A 115 -1.48 -7.47 -7.75
N CYS A 116 -1.16 -8.55 -7.06
CA CYS A 116 -0.12 -8.56 -6.02
C CYS A 116 0.73 -9.82 -6.13
N LYS A 117 1.86 -9.84 -5.41
CA LYS A 117 2.71 -11.02 -5.26
C LYS A 117 2.56 -11.58 -3.84
N PRO A 118 2.77 -12.90 -3.64
CA PRO A 118 2.61 -13.53 -2.32
C PRO A 118 3.78 -13.27 -1.37
N SER A 119 4.89 -12.70 -1.85
CA SER A 119 6.12 -12.56 -1.07
C SER A 119 6.70 -11.15 -1.15
N PRO A 120 6.97 -10.49 -0.01
CA PRO A 120 6.73 -10.93 1.38
C PRO A 120 5.23 -10.96 1.77
N THR A 121 4.86 -11.83 2.72
CA THR A 121 3.47 -12.14 3.14
C THR A 121 2.65 -10.88 3.47
N TRP A 122 3.29 -9.90 4.11
CA TRP A 122 2.62 -8.66 4.51
C TRP A 122 2.07 -7.86 3.31
N GLU A 123 2.65 -7.98 2.11
CA GLU A 123 2.16 -7.27 0.92
C GLU A 123 0.76 -7.77 0.55
N GLN A 124 0.56 -9.09 0.55
CA GLN A 124 -0.75 -9.69 0.32
C GLN A 124 -1.74 -9.31 1.42
N VAL A 125 -1.33 -9.38 2.69
CA VAL A 125 -2.18 -9.00 3.83
C VAL A 125 -2.60 -7.52 3.76
N ALA A 126 -1.71 -6.62 3.32
CA ALA A 126 -2.04 -5.21 3.10
C ALA A 126 -3.09 -5.04 2.00
N VAL A 127 -2.95 -5.77 0.90
CA VAL A 127 -3.92 -5.77 -0.21
C VAL A 127 -5.28 -6.29 0.24
N GLU A 128 -5.32 -7.37 1.01
CA GLU A 128 -6.56 -7.91 1.59
C GLU A 128 -7.23 -6.91 2.55
N ALA A 129 -6.44 -6.25 3.40
CA ALA A 129 -6.94 -5.21 4.31
C ALA A 129 -7.54 -4.01 3.56
N MET A 130 -6.88 -3.56 2.48
CA MET A 130 -7.41 -2.49 1.62
C MET A 130 -8.68 -2.94 0.90
N ALA A 131 -8.70 -4.16 0.35
CA ALA A 131 -9.87 -4.72 -0.31
C ALA A 131 -11.09 -4.81 0.61
N GLU A 132 -10.88 -5.13 1.89
CA GLU A 132 -11.96 -5.14 2.88
C GLU A 132 -12.51 -3.72 3.15
N GLN A 133 -11.65 -2.72 3.27
CA GLN A 133 -12.07 -1.33 3.49
C GLN A 133 -12.81 -0.76 2.28
N TRP A 134 -12.37 -1.11 1.07
CA TRP A 134 -12.99 -0.71 -0.19
C TRP A 134 -14.43 -1.21 -0.33
N LYS A 135 -14.79 -2.34 0.28
CA LYS A 135 -16.18 -2.83 0.30
C LYS A 135 -17.13 -1.84 0.98
N ALA A 136 -16.68 -1.12 2.01
CA ALA A 136 -17.50 -0.11 2.68
C ALA A 136 -17.86 1.07 1.76
N ALA A 137 -17.00 1.37 0.78
CA ALA A 137 -17.25 2.37 -0.26
C ALA A 137 -18.00 1.80 -1.49
N GLY A 138 -18.32 0.50 -1.51
CA GLY A 138 -18.94 -0.18 -2.65
C GLY A 138 -17.95 -0.61 -3.75
N ILE A 139 -16.65 -0.60 -3.47
CA ILE A 139 -15.62 -1.07 -4.40
C ILE A 139 -15.34 -2.56 -4.11
N ARG A 140 -15.53 -3.41 -5.11
CA ARG A 140 -15.28 -4.85 -5.06
C ARG A 140 -13.95 -5.13 -5.74
N ALA A 141 -12.91 -5.35 -4.94
CA ALA A 141 -11.58 -5.67 -5.44
C ALA A 141 -11.37 -7.19 -5.52
N ARG A 142 -11.10 -7.68 -6.73
CA ARG A 142 -10.59 -9.03 -6.97
C ARG A 142 -9.08 -9.04 -6.82
N ILE A 143 -8.57 -9.87 -5.92
CA ILE A 143 -7.13 -10.00 -5.69
C ILE A 143 -6.59 -11.08 -6.61
N ASN A 144 -5.71 -10.70 -7.53
CA ASN A 144 -4.98 -11.63 -8.40
C ASN A 144 -3.55 -11.78 -7.89
N VAL A 145 -3.26 -12.94 -7.30
CA VAL A 145 -1.93 -13.24 -6.75
C VAL A 145 -1.08 -13.90 -7.83
N LEU A 146 -0.09 -13.18 -8.33
CA LEU A 146 0.85 -13.67 -9.34
C LEU A 146 2.16 -14.11 -8.68
N PRO A 147 2.81 -15.19 -9.16
CA PRO A 147 4.18 -15.53 -8.76
C PRO A 147 5.11 -14.34 -9.00
N SER A 148 6.02 -14.07 -8.07
CA SER A 148 6.86 -12.85 -8.08
C SER A 148 7.56 -12.59 -9.41
N ALA A 149 8.09 -13.63 -10.07
CA ALA A 149 8.74 -13.51 -11.38
C ALA A 149 7.79 -12.98 -12.46
N LYS A 150 6.58 -13.55 -12.56
CA LYS A 150 5.55 -13.11 -13.50
C LYS A 150 5.03 -11.72 -13.15
N PHE A 151 4.88 -11.42 -11.86
CA PHE A 151 4.44 -10.10 -11.41
C PHE A 151 5.39 -9.00 -11.92
N TRP A 152 6.71 -9.18 -11.81
CA TRP A 152 7.69 -8.20 -12.30
C TRP A 152 7.78 -8.08 -13.84
N GLU A 153 7.20 -9.00 -14.60
CA GLU A 153 7.09 -8.89 -16.06
C GLU A 153 5.85 -8.11 -16.52
N VAL A 154 4.85 -8.00 -15.65
CA VAL A 154 3.53 -7.43 -15.97
C VAL A 154 3.12 -6.27 -15.09
N TRP A 155 3.87 -5.95 -14.02
CA TRP A 155 3.51 -4.91 -13.05
C TRP A 155 3.31 -3.52 -13.69
N ASP A 156 3.96 -3.25 -14.82
CA ASP A 156 3.86 -2.01 -15.60
C ASP A 156 2.74 -2.05 -16.66
N LYS A 157 2.11 -3.21 -16.88
CA LYS A 157 1.02 -3.42 -17.85
C LYS A 157 -0.32 -3.67 -17.18
N VAL A 158 -0.33 -4.01 -15.89
CA VAL A 158 -1.57 -4.25 -15.15
C VAL A 158 -2.23 -2.92 -14.78
N PRO A 159 -3.56 -2.79 -14.95
CA PRO A 159 -4.28 -1.55 -14.68
C PRO A 159 -4.20 -1.15 -13.20
N PHE A 160 -4.07 -2.13 -12.30
CA PHE A 160 -3.88 -1.90 -10.88
C PHE A 160 -2.97 -2.96 -10.26
N GLY A 161 -1.87 -2.52 -9.67
CA GLY A 161 -0.85 -3.38 -9.10
C GLY A 161 -0.33 -2.87 -7.76
N PHE A 162 -0.04 -3.79 -6.83
CA PHE A 162 0.57 -3.46 -5.55
C PHE A 162 2.08 -3.68 -5.60
N THR A 163 2.85 -2.63 -5.36
CA THR A 163 4.31 -2.68 -5.40
C THR A 163 4.90 -2.04 -4.16
N ARG A 164 5.96 -2.63 -3.63
CA ARG A 164 6.85 -1.95 -2.70
C ARG A 164 7.95 -1.24 -3.48
N THR A 165 8.08 0.06 -3.29
CA THR A 165 9.20 0.86 -3.83
C THR A 165 10.12 1.24 -2.70
N ILE A 166 11.42 1.07 -2.90
CA ILE A 166 12.43 1.58 -1.98
C ILE A 166 12.91 2.90 -2.57
N GLN A 167 12.64 4.01 -1.88
CA GLN A 167 13.26 5.28 -2.22
C GLN A 167 14.70 5.28 -1.71
N THR A 168 15.57 4.50 -2.36
CA THR A 168 16.98 4.81 -2.26
C THR A 168 17.15 6.16 -2.93
N SER A 169 17.79 7.11 -2.26
CA SER A 169 18.25 8.37 -2.84
C SER A 169 19.37 8.09 -3.86
N SER A 170 19.08 7.24 -4.84
CA SER A 170 20.00 6.78 -5.87
C SER A 170 20.15 7.86 -6.94
N SER A 171 20.55 9.06 -6.51
CA SER A 171 21.77 9.67 -7.03
C SER A 171 22.96 9.06 -6.28
N MET A 172 23.09 7.74 -6.33
CA MET A 172 24.29 7.04 -5.86
C MET A 172 25.12 6.80 -7.12
N ASN A 173 25.72 7.90 -7.59
CA ASN A 173 26.97 7.81 -8.33
C ASN A 173 28.03 7.40 -7.32
N CYS A 174 28.50 6.16 -7.43
CA CYS A 174 29.90 5.76 -7.33
C CYS A 174 30.06 4.45 -8.09
#